data_AF-A0A2V9LEW8-F1
#
_entry.id   AF-A0A2V9LEW8-F1
#
_cell.length_a   1.000
_cell.length_b   1.000
_cell.length_c   1.000
_cell.angle_alpha   90.00
_cell.angle_beta   90.00
_cell.angle_gamma   90.00
#
_symmetry.space_group_name_H-M   'P 1'
#
loop_
_entity.id
_entity.type
_entity.pdbx_description
1 polymer ?
#
loop_
_entity_poly.entity_id
_entity_poly.type
_entity_poly.pdbx_seq_one_letter_code
_entity_poly.pdbx_strand_id
1 'polypeptide(L)'
;MKGWHDEKREVGMLNQARSLGTQERWLLRATLALIFLFTLMGGVSSAYQWGHRSQRPKETQFKYAGGTENIPQGCTGALELASESLTFKCFQYVVAIPYASIGLMQYRPDVSKEVRKLKLKWKARPQGGGGKRNRYFTVQYNEGATRHVIVLEVLPEVMRPYLAAIDLKAGKRVEVKGYEDYE
;
A
#
# COMPACT_ATOMS: atom_id res chain seq x y z
N MET A 1 -41.89 87.98 -39.48
CA MET A 1 -40.57 87.75 -40.11
C MET A 1 -40.12 86.34 -39.79
N LYS A 2 -39.79 85.53 -40.80
CA LYS A 2 -39.09 84.23 -40.75
C LYS A 2 -39.69 83.13 -39.87
N GLY A 3 -40.66 82.42 -40.44
CA GLY A 3 -40.63 80.96 -40.39
C GLY A 3 -39.58 80.42 -41.36
N TRP A 4 -39.37 79.11 -41.30
CA TRP A 4 -38.68 78.32 -42.33
C TRP A 4 -37.20 78.62 -42.53
N HIS A 5 -36.36 77.99 -41.72
CA HIS A 5 -35.26 77.22 -42.30
C HIS A 5 -34.93 76.03 -41.39
N ASP A 6 -35.30 74.87 -41.91
CA ASP A 6 -34.60 73.60 -41.77
C ASP A 6 -34.88 72.74 -40.54
N GLU A 7 -36.18 72.52 -40.36
CA GLU A 7 -36.93 71.27 -40.67
C GLU A 7 -36.30 70.29 -41.70
N LYS A 8 -34.97 70.14 -41.80
CA LYS A 8 -34.31 69.17 -42.70
C LYS A 8 -33.02 68.58 -42.13
N ARG A 9 -33.04 68.18 -40.87
CA ARG A 9 -32.20 67.06 -40.38
C ARG A 9 -33.01 66.03 -39.61
N GLU A 10 -34.19 65.80 -40.17
CA GLU A 10 -35.25 64.89 -39.77
C GLU A 10 -35.17 63.53 -40.47
N VAL A 11 -33.98 63.05 -40.87
CA VAL A 11 -33.89 61.73 -41.53
C VAL A 11 -32.83 60.80 -40.95
N GLY A 12 -31.83 61.31 -40.23
CA GLY A 12 -30.71 60.49 -39.76
C GLY A 12 -30.87 59.89 -38.37
N MET A 13 -31.28 60.67 -37.37
CA MET A 13 -31.10 60.28 -35.96
C MET A 13 -32.36 59.75 -35.27
N LEU A 14 -33.56 60.01 -35.80
CA LEU A 14 -34.80 59.46 -35.26
C LEU A 14 -35.10 58.02 -35.73
N ASN A 15 -34.35 57.50 -36.71
CA ASN A 15 -34.41 56.10 -37.12
C ASN A 15 -33.41 55.19 -36.38
N GLN A 16 -32.56 55.74 -35.50
CA GLN A 16 -31.49 54.97 -34.83
C GLN A 16 -31.78 54.64 -33.36
N ALA A 17 -32.91 55.07 -32.82
CA ALA A 17 -33.30 54.83 -31.42
C ALA A 17 -34.57 53.96 -31.24
N ARG A 18 -35.05 53.29 -32.31
CA ARG A 18 -36.22 52.40 -32.26
C ARG A 18 -35.97 50.95 -32.66
N SER A 19 -34.72 50.54 -32.92
CA SER A 19 -34.38 49.13 -33.20
C SER A 19 -33.61 48.42 -32.09
N LEU A 20 -33.27 49.09 -30.99
CA LEU A 20 -32.41 48.55 -29.92
C LEU A 20 -33.17 48.08 -28.66
N GLY A 21 -34.47 47.81 -28.78
CA GLY A 21 -35.32 47.50 -27.60
C GLY A 21 -36.09 46.19 -27.63
N THR A 22 -36.07 45.43 -28.73
CA THR A 22 -37.05 44.34 -28.91
C THR A 22 -36.51 43.13 -29.66
N GLN A 23 -35.19 42.90 -29.61
CA GLN A 23 -34.58 41.73 -30.26
C GLN A 23 -33.55 40.97 -29.42
N GLU A 24 -33.56 41.14 -28.09
CA GLU A 24 -32.64 40.40 -27.18
C GLU A 24 -33.38 39.74 -26.01
N ARG A 25 -34.63 39.32 -26.21
CA ARG A 25 -35.38 38.55 -25.18
C ARG A 25 -35.80 37.15 -25.62
N TRP A 26 -35.51 36.76 -26.86
CA TRP A 26 -35.81 35.42 -27.39
C TRP A 26 -34.57 34.57 -27.72
N LEU A 27 -33.36 35.09 -27.50
CA LEU A 27 -32.09 34.37 -27.76
C LEU A 27 -31.25 34.11 -26.49
N LEU A 28 -31.87 34.16 -25.31
CA LEU A 28 -31.30 33.64 -24.06
C LEU A 28 -32.15 32.54 -23.43
N ARG A 29 -33.08 31.97 -24.20
CA ARG A 29 -33.80 30.72 -23.86
C ARG A 29 -33.61 29.60 -24.88
N ALA A 30 -32.89 29.85 -25.98
CA ALA A 30 -32.55 28.85 -27.00
C ALA A 30 -31.11 28.32 -26.88
N THR A 31 -30.30 28.86 -25.96
CA THR A 31 -28.92 28.43 -25.66
C THR A 31 -28.84 27.54 -24.41
N LEU A 32 -29.93 26.87 -24.05
CA LEU A 32 -29.97 25.83 -23.01
C LEU A 32 -30.65 24.53 -23.49
N ALA A 33 -30.91 24.39 -24.79
CA ALA A 33 -31.52 23.18 -25.38
C ALA A 33 -30.65 22.48 -26.44
N LEU A 34 -29.42 22.95 -26.68
CA LEU A 34 -28.48 22.36 -27.66
C LEU A 34 -27.15 21.88 -27.05
N ILE A 35 -27.10 21.72 -25.71
CA ILE A 35 -26.04 20.94 -25.03
C ILE A 35 -26.58 19.58 -24.54
N PHE A 36 -27.89 19.35 -24.65
CA PHE A 36 -28.55 18.12 -24.18
C PHE A 36 -28.74 17.04 -25.26
N LEU A 37 -28.23 17.25 -26.49
CA LEU A 37 -28.43 16.32 -27.61
C LEU A 37 -27.11 15.89 -28.29
N PHE A 38 -26.02 15.88 -27.52
CA PHE A 38 -24.72 15.28 -27.91
C PHE A 38 -24.19 14.33 -26.82
N THR A 39 -25.09 13.70 -26.05
CA THR A 39 -24.80 12.71 -25.01
C THR A 39 -25.51 11.37 -25.23
N LEU A 40 -25.93 11.08 -26.47
CA LEU A 40 -26.51 9.79 -26.83
C LEU A 40 -25.98 9.32 -28.19
N MET A 41 -24.70 8.93 -28.21
CA MET A 41 -24.10 7.88 -29.07
C MET A 41 -22.64 8.22 -29.36
N GLY A 42 -21.72 7.50 -28.69
CA GLY A 42 -20.30 7.52 -29.04
C GLY A 42 -19.40 7.58 -27.82
N GLY A 43 -19.21 6.44 -27.15
CA GLY A 43 -18.34 6.40 -25.97
C GLY A 43 -18.18 5.01 -25.36
N VAL A 44 -17.80 4.05 -26.20
CA VAL A 44 -16.86 2.96 -25.90
C VAL A 44 -16.93 2.35 -24.48
N SER A 45 -17.42 1.13 -24.45
CA SER A 45 -17.09 0.08 -23.49
C SER A 45 -15.65 0.19 -22.96
N SER A 46 -15.49 0.71 -21.73
CA SER A 46 -14.34 0.33 -20.90
C SER A 46 -14.89 -0.35 -19.67
N ALA A 47 -14.75 -1.67 -19.75
CA ALA A 47 -14.82 -2.64 -18.68
C ALA A 47 -14.42 -2.06 -17.32
N TYR A 48 -15.23 -2.39 -16.31
CA TYR A 48 -14.74 -2.92 -15.05
C TYR A 48 -13.38 -2.36 -14.59
N GLN A 49 -13.31 -1.10 -14.18
CA GLN A 49 -12.25 -0.69 -13.26
C GLN A 49 -12.84 -0.65 -11.86
N TRP A 50 -13.07 -1.87 -11.37
CA TRP A 50 -13.15 -2.21 -9.96
C TRP A 50 -11.86 -1.68 -9.32
N GLY A 51 -11.93 -0.44 -8.85
CA GLY A 51 -10.87 0.17 -8.06
C GLY A 51 -10.82 -0.54 -6.72
N HIS A 52 -10.15 -1.68 -6.68
CA HIS A 52 -9.45 -2.12 -5.47
C HIS A 52 -8.43 -1.01 -5.16
N ARG A 53 -8.90 0.03 -4.48
CA ARG A 53 -8.07 0.80 -3.57
C ARG A 53 -7.62 -0.23 -2.55
N SER A 54 -6.51 -0.89 -2.85
CA SER A 54 -5.73 -1.59 -1.83
C SER A 54 -5.46 -0.51 -0.79
N GLN A 55 -6.21 -0.56 0.31
CA GLN A 55 -5.70 -0.01 1.55
C GLN A 55 -4.30 -0.59 1.64
N ARG A 56 -3.26 0.26 1.58
CA ARG A 56 -1.91 -0.20 1.92
C ARG A 56 -2.10 -0.96 3.24
N PRO A 57 -1.77 -2.26 3.30
CA PRO A 57 -2.02 -3.02 4.50
C PRO A 57 -1.41 -2.23 5.64
N LYS A 58 -2.24 -1.92 6.63
CA LYS A 58 -1.86 -1.28 7.89
C LYS A 58 -0.53 -1.93 8.29
N GLU A 59 0.52 -1.13 8.16
CA GLU A 59 1.94 -1.49 8.12
C GLU A 59 2.23 -2.90 8.67
N THR A 60 2.64 -3.84 7.81
CA THR A 60 3.05 -5.19 8.23
C THR A 60 4.36 -5.08 9.01
N GLN A 61 4.24 -4.70 10.28
CA GLN A 61 5.38 -4.39 11.13
C GLN A 61 5.99 -5.68 11.66
N PHE A 62 7.14 -6.04 11.09
CA PHE A 62 8.06 -7.00 11.67
C PHE A 62 9.07 -6.22 12.51
N LYS A 63 9.21 -6.58 13.78
CA LYS A 63 10.16 -5.95 14.68
C LYS A 63 11.35 -6.86 14.91
N TYR A 64 12.56 -6.37 14.68
CA TYR A 64 13.78 -7.10 14.96
C TYR A 64 13.93 -7.34 16.47
N ALA A 65 13.69 -8.57 16.92
CA ALA A 65 13.78 -8.94 18.32
C ALA A 65 15.20 -9.39 18.71
N GLY A 66 15.94 -9.99 17.78
CA GLY A 66 17.32 -10.38 18.00
C GLY A 66 17.89 -11.27 16.91
N GLY A 67 19.16 -11.65 17.05
CA GLY A 67 19.84 -12.49 16.09
C GLY A 67 21.36 -12.37 16.11
N THR A 68 21.97 -12.93 15.06
CA THR A 68 23.41 -12.82 14.76
C THR A 68 23.75 -11.57 13.96
N GLU A 69 22.76 -10.91 13.39
CA GLU A 69 22.93 -9.73 12.55
C GLU A 69 23.18 -8.46 13.37
N ASN A 70 23.95 -7.53 12.83
CA ASN A 70 24.24 -6.26 13.49
C ASN A 70 23.11 -5.25 13.25
N ILE A 71 21.92 -5.55 13.78
CA ILE A 71 20.72 -4.70 13.68
C ILE A 71 20.32 -4.26 15.09
N PRO A 72 19.98 -2.97 15.30
CA PRO A 72 19.45 -2.50 16.57
C PRO A 72 18.19 -3.26 16.97
N GLN A 73 18.14 -3.72 18.22
CA GLN A 73 16.95 -4.35 18.75
C GLN A 73 15.77 -3.36 18.72
N GLY A 74 14.60 -3.85 18.27
CA GLY A 74 13.41 -3.04 18.11
C GLY A 74 13.27 -2.34 16.76
N CYS A 75 14.24 -2.49 15.85
CA CYS A 75 14.12 -1.99 14.48
C CYS A 75 12.88 -2.59 13.81
N THR A 76 11.92 -1.74 13.43
CA THR A 76 10.65 -2.17 12.84
C THR A 76 10.67 -1.93 11.33
N GLY A 77 10.26 -2.92 10.56
CA GLY A 77 10.37 -2.89 9.12
C GLY A 77 9.49 -3.93 8.43
N ALA A 78 9.72 -4.07 7.13
CA ALA A 78 8.95 -4.97 6.27
C ALA A 78 9.69 -6.31 6.07
N LEU A 79 8.91 -7.38 5.97
CA LEU A 79 9.35 -8.65 5.44
C LEU A 79 8.89 -8.77 3.99
N GLU A 80 9.84 -8.83 3.07
CA GLU A 80 9.60 -8.99 1.64
C GLU A 80 9.93 -10.41 1.22
N LEU A 81 9.00 -11.06 0.50
CA LEU A 81 9.20 -12.38 -0.06
C LEU A 81 9.53 -12.24 -1.54
N ALA A 82 10.81 -12.26 -1.91
CA ALA A 82 11.26 -12.27 -3.30
C ALA A 82 11.11 -13.68 -3.91
N SER A 83 11.57 -13.88 -5.16
CA SER A 83 11.59 -15.19 -5.81
C SER A 83 12.56 -16.16 -5.14
N GLU A 84 13.75 -15.67 -4.76
CA GLU A 84 14.87 -16.51 -4.29
C GLU A 84 15.24 -16.27 -2.81
N SER A 85 14.70 -15.20 -2.21
CA SER A 85 15.06 -14.80 -0.85
C SER A 85 13.89 -14.24 -0.06
N LEU A 86 14.02 -14.38 1.26
CA LEU A 86 13.22 -13.69 2.27
C LEU A 86 14.05 -12.52 2.80
N THR A 87 13.58 -11.30 2.61
CA THR A 87 14.34 -10.09 2.93
C THR A 87 13.66 -9.29 4.02
N PHE A 88 14.34 -9.09 5.15
CA PHE A 88 13.92 -8.14 6.16
C PHE A 88 14.59 -6.79 5.91
N LYS A 89 13.79 -5.73 5.83
CA LYS A 89 14.29 -4.35 5.65
C LYS A 89 13.78 -3.46 6.76
N CYS A 90 14.71 -2.81 7.47
CA CYS A 90 14.40 -1.80 8.46
C CYS A 90 15.39 -0.63 8.35
N PHE A 91 14.89 0.55 7.96
CA PHE A 91 15.72 1.73 7.74
C PHE A 91 16.93 1.43 6.82
N GLN A 92 18.16 1.59 7.31
CA GLN A 92 19.41 1.30 6.58
C GLN A 92 19.86 -0.16 6.66
N TYR A 93 19.14 -1.01 7.40
CA TYR A 93 19.50 -2.41 7.60
C TYR A 93 18.69 -3.31 6.68
N VAL A 94 19.40 -4.18 5.96
CA VAL A 94 18.80 -5.16 5.03
C VAL A 94 19.44 -6.51 5.29
N VAL A 95 18.62 -7.53 5.48
CA VAL A 95 19.05 -8.93 5.58
C VAL A 95 18.28 -9.73 4.56
N ALA A 96 18.95 -10.14 3.50
CA ALA A 96 18.40 -11.01 2.47
C ALA A 96 18.84 -12.45 2.75
N ILE A 97 17.87 -13.32 3.04
CA ILE A 97 18.10 -14.73 3.38
C ILE A 97 17.70 -15.58 2.17
N PRO A 98 18.66 -16.18 1.44
CA PRO A 98 18.33 -17.08 0.34
C PRO A 98 17.54 -18.28 0.85
N TYR A 99 16.44 -18.65 0.19
CA TYR A 99 15.60 -19.77 0.64
C TYR A 99 16.38 -21.09 0.75
N ALA A 100 17.30 -21.33 -0.18
CA ALA A 100 18.16 -22.51 -0.19
C ALA A 100 19.06 -22.63 1.05
N SER A 101 19.40 -21.49 1.69
CA SER A 101 20.27 -21.44 2.87
C SER A 101 19.53 -21.69 4.20
N ILE A 102 18.20 -21.60 4.19
CA ILE A 102 17.37 -21.71 5.39
C ILE A 102 17.40 -23.15 5.88
N GLY A 103 17.88 -23.36 7.11
CA GLY A 103 17.84 -24.67 7.77
C GLY A 103 16.56 -24.89 8.56
N LEU A 104 16.04 -23.84 9.19
CA LEU A 104 14.89 -23.92 10.10
C LEU A 104 14.07 -22.63 10.06
N MET A 105 12.75 -22.76 10.09
CA MET A 105 11.81 -21.65 10.27
C MET A 105 10.77 -22.01 11.32
N GLN A 106 10.60 -21.15 12.32
CA GLN A 106 9.69 -21.39 13.44
C GLN A 106 8.86 -20.14 13.72
N TYR A 107 7.54 -20.28 13.88
CA TYR A 107 6.67 -19.24 14.42
C TYR A 107 6.08 -19.67 15.76
N ARG A 108 6.60 -19.12 16.86
CA ARG A 108 6.41 -19.62 18.22
C ARG A 108 6.23 -18.49 19.25
N PRO A 109 5.75 -18.79 20.48
CA PRO A 109 5.65 -17.78 21.55
C PRO A 109 7.01 -17.37 22.11
N ASP A 110 8.01 -18.23 21.95
CA ASP A 110 9.37 -18.10 22.46
C ASP A 110 10.37 -18.64 21.43
N VAL A 111 11.62 -18.15 21.50
CA VAL A 111 12.72 -18.74 20.72
C VAL A 111 12.98 -20.15 21.23
N SER A 112 12.89 -21.13 20.34
CA SER A 112 12.94 -22.56 20.69
C SER A 112 14.23 -22.98 21.39
N LYS A 113 14.15 -24.06 22.16
CA LYS A 113 15.33 -24.68 22.79
C LYS A 113 16.37 -25.12 21.75
N GLU A 114 15.92 -25.55 20.57
CA GLU A 114 16.81 -25.94 19.46
C GLU A 114 17.68 -24.75 19.04
N VAL A 115 17.07 -23.60 18.75
CA VAL A 115 17.80 -22.38 18.35
C VAL A 115 18.73 -21.90 19.46
N ARG A 116 18.28 -21.94 20.73
CA ARG A 116 19.13 -21.55 21.88
C ARG A 116 20.35 -22.47 22.06
N LYS A 117 20.26 -23.74 21.68
CA LYS A 117 21.35 -24.73 21.79
C LYS A 117 22.41 -24.60 20.70
N LEU A 118 22.16 -23.82 19.64
CA LEU A 118 23.08 -23.65 18.51
C LEU A 118 24.38 -22.88 18.83
N LYS A 119 24.61 -22.46 20.10
CA LYS A 119 25.80 -21.71 20.55
C LYS A 119 26.14 -20.51 19.66
N LEU A 120 25.13 -19.75 19.25
CA LEU A 120 25.27 -18.60 18.35
C LEU A 120 25.95 -17.42 19.06
N LYS A 121 26.76 -16.65 18.30
CA LYS A 121 27.30 -15.36 18.75
C LYS A 121 26.22 -14.28 18.58
N TRP A 122 25.28 -14.23 19.53
CA TRP A 122 24.20 -13.24 19.54
C TRP A 122 24.75 -11.80 19.52
N LYS A 123 24.30 -11.01 18.56
CA LYS A 123 24.53 -9.56 18.52
C LYS A 123 23.41 -8.81 19.25
N ALA A 124 22.19 -9.30 19.13
CA ALA A 124 21.04 -8.86 19.90
C ALA A 124 20.29 -10.08 20.44
N ARG A 125 19.99 -10.09 21.75
CA ARG A 125 19.23 -11.19 22.36
C ARG A 125 17.75 -10.81 22.42
N PRO A 126 16.83 -11.69 21.98
CA PRO A 126 15.41 -11.43 22.11
C PRO A 126 15.03 -11.26 23.58
N GLN A 127 14.40 -10.13 23.89
CA GLN A 127 13.91 -9.83 25.23
C GLN A 127 12.71 -10.70 25.56
N GLY A 128 12.86 -11.53 26.59
CA GLY A 128 11.80 -12.37 27.11
C GLY A 128 11.45 -13.57 26.21
N GLY A 129 10.71 -14.49 26.81
CA GLY A 129 10.19 -15.68 26.18
C GLY A 129 9.24 -16.34 27.16
N GLY A 130 8.08 -16.77 26.68
CA GLY A 130 6.99 -17.24 27.54
C GLY A 130 5.69 -16.56 27.18
N GLY A 131 4.60 -17.30 27.37
CA GLY A 131 3.26 -16.95 26.91
C GLY A 131 2.69 -18.04 26.03
N LYS A 132 1.35 -18.07 25.90
CA LYS A 132 0.67 -19.04 25.04
C LYS A 132 0.72 -18.64 23.56
N ARG A 133 0.77 -17.33 23.27
CA ARG A 133 0.62 -16.76 21.90
C ARG A 133 1.90 -16.70 21.09
N ASN A 134 1.83 -17.21 19.87
CA ASN A 134 2.90 -17.08 18.88
C ASN A 134 3.21 -15.60 18.62
N ARG A 135 4.50 -15.25 18.67
CA ARG A 135 4.97 -13.87 18.51
C ARG A 135 6.31 -13.77 17.81
N TYR A 136 7.14 -14.81 17.86
CA TYR A 136 8.48 -14.80 17.27
C TYR A 136 8.53 -15.67 16.04
N PHE A 137 8.79 -15.04 14.90
CA PHE A 137 9.22 -15.71 13.68
C PHE A 137 10.74 -15.79 13.67
N THR A 138 11.28 -17.01 13.78
CA THR A 138 12.71 -17.29 13.84
C THR A 138 13.13 -17.98 12.56
N VAL A 139 14.18 -17.47 11.91
CA VAL A 139 14.78 -18.06 10.72
C VAL A 139 16.24 -18.33 11.01
N GLN A 140 16.64 -19.60 10.95
CA GLN A 140 18.04 -20.00 10.97
C GLN A 140 18.46 -20.34 9.55
N TYR A 141 19.62 -19.81 9.16
CA TYR A 141 20.20 -20.05 7.84
C TYR A 141 21.73 -20.21 7.96
N ASN A 142 22.36 -20.69 6.89
CA ASN A 142 23.81 -20.79 6.82
C ASN A 142 24.33 -19.83 5.75
N GLU A 143 25.38 -19.09 6.08
CA GLU A 143 26.14 -18.29 5.13
C GLU A 143 27.56 -18.87 5.08
N GLY A 144 27.84 -19.62 4.01
CA GLY A 144 29.03 -20.48 3.95
C GLY A 144 29.05 -21.50 5.10
N ALA A 145 30.11 -21.46 5.91
CA ALA A 145 30.28 -22.34 7.08
C ALA A 145 29.66 -21.76 8.36
N THR A 146 29.16 -20.52 8.34
CA THR A 146 28.67 -19.84 9.54
C THR A 146 27.16 -19.99 9.63
N ARG A 147 26.67 -20.27 10.84
CA ARG A 147 25.24 -20.35 11.13
C ARG A 147 24.72 -19.03 11.67
N HIS A 148 23.69 -18.50 11.01
CA HIS A 148 23.05 -17.23 11.34
C HIS A 148 21.62 -17.45 11.82
N VAL A 149 21.10 -16.48 12.57
CA VAL A 149 19.69 -16.45 12.97
C VAL A 149 19.18 -15.01 12.97
N ILE A 150 17.96 -14.84 12.49
CA ILE A 150 17.15 -13.66 12.79
C ILE A 150 15.90 -14.08 13.54
N VAL A 151 15.49 -13.25 14.50
CA VAL A 151 14.26 -13.40 15.27
C VAL A 151 13.47 -12.12 15.09
N LEU A 152 12.31 -12.24 14.46
CA LEU A 152 11.38 -11.16 14.23
C LEU A 152 10.18 -11.33 15.16
N GLU A 153 9.86 -10.30 15.92
CA GLU A 153 8.58 -10.19 16.62
C GLU A 153 7.51 -9.73 15.64
N VAL A 154 6.42 -10.50 15.55
CA VAL A 154 5.31 -10.27 14.62
C VAL A 154 4.01 -10.81 15.20
N LEU A 155 2.95 -10.01 15.10
CA LEU A 155 1.61 -10.37 15.56
C LEU A 155 1.02 -11.51 14.72
N PRO A 156 0.20 -12.41 15.29
CA PRO A 156 -0.43 -13.51 14.55
C PRO A 156 -1.21 -13.07 13.32
N GLU A 157 -1.96 -11.96 13.43
CA GLU A 157 -2.74 -11.40 12.33
C GLU A 157 -1.86 -10.98 11.14
N VAL A 158 -0.67 -10.45 11.43
CA VAL A 158 0.31 -10.04 10.42
C VAL A 158 1.02 -11.26 9.84
N MET A 159 1.37 -12.26 10.67
CA MET A 159 2.15 -13.42 10.22
C MET A 159 1.32 -14.42 9.40
N ARG A 160 0.03 -14.59 9.70
CA ARG A 160 -0.87 -15.56 9.02
C ARG A 160 -0.76 -15.57 7.48
N PRO A 161 -0.87 -14.43 6.77
CA PRO A 161 -0.76 -14.43 5.31
C PRO A 161 0.66 -14.81 4.81
N TYR A 162 1.70 -14.63 5.63
CA TYR A 162 3.07 -14.97 5.26
C TYR A 162 3.37 -16.47 5.39
N LEU A 163 2.71 -17.19 6.29
CA LEU A 163 3.03 -18.61 6.55
C LEU A 163 2.96 -19.45 5.26
N ALA A 164 1.83 -19.43 4.57
CA ALA A 164 1.66 -20.21 3.34
C ALA A 164 2.58 -19.70 2.20
N ALA A 165 2.80 -18.39 2.11
CA ALA A 165 3.66 -17.81 1.09
C ALA A 165 5.15 -18.18 1.30
N ILE A 166 5.61 -18.19 2.55
CA ILE A 166 6.95 -18.63 2.93
C ILE A 166 7.10 -20.13 2.68
N ASP A 167 6.12 -20.94 3.09
CA ASP A 167 6.14 -22.39 2.87
C ASP A 167 6.32 -22.73 1.38
N LEU A 168 5.54 -22.05 0.53
CA LEU A 168 5.57 -22.24 -0.91
C LEU A 168 6.90 -21.82 -1.52
N LYS A 169 7.40 -20.62 -1.15
CA LYS A 169 8.62 -20.07 -1.74
C LYS A 169 9.90 -20.72 -1.22
N ALA A 170 9.92 -21.10 0.06
CA ALA A 170 11.07 -21.76 0.67
C ALA A 170 11.12 -23.26 0.37
N GLY A 171 10.02 -23.85 -0.10
CA GLY A 171 9.88 -25.30 -0.25
C GLY A 171 10.00 -26.05 1.08
N LYS A 172 9.81 -25.36 2.21
CA LYS A 172 9.99 -25.85 3.58
C LYS A 172 8.93 -25.26 4.47
N ARG A 173 8.30 -26.10 5.29
CA ARG A 173 7.22 -25.69 6.19
C ARG A 173 7.76 -24.86 7.36
N VAL A 174 7.11 -23.75 7.66
CA VAL A 174 7.28 -23.00 8.91
C VAL A 174 6.66 -23.81 10.05
N GLU A 175 7.46 -24.14 11.04
CA GLU A 175 6.99 -24.83 12.24
C GLU A 175 6.19 -23.87 13.12
N VAL A 176 4.88 -24.09 13.18
CA VAL A 176 3.97 -23.30 14.02
C VAL A 176 3.56 -24.14 15.23
N LYS A 177 3.71 -23.60 16.43
CA LYS A 177 3.11 -24.24 17.61
C LYS A 177 1.59 -24.07 17.53
N GLY A 178 0.86 -25.19 17.49
CA GLY A 178 -0.58 -25.26 17.25
C GLY A 178 -1.39 -24.47 18.29
N TYR A 179 -2.54 -23.95 17.86
CA TYR A 179 -3.46 -23.17 18.70
C TYR A 179 -4.16 -23.99 19.80
N GLU A 180 -4.04 -25.32 19.78
CA GLU A 180 -4.67 -26.23 20.75
C GLU A 180 -3.97 -26.27 22.12
N ASP A 181 -2.74 -25.72 22.22
CA ASP A 181 -2.03 -25.55 23.50
C ASP A 181 -2.39 -24.25 24.25
N TYR A 182 -3.50 -23.60 23.86
CA TYR A 182 -3.88 -22.27 24.34
C TYR A 182 -4.97 -22.28 25.41
N GLU A 183 -5.54 -23.44 25.75
CA GLU A 183 -6.50 -23.59 26.84
C GLU A 183 -5.85 -23.32 28.21
#